data_AF-K9X7Q9-F1
#
_entry.id   AF-K9X7Q9-F1
#
_cell.length_a   1.000
_cell.length_b   1.000
_cell.length_c   1.000
_cell.angle_alpha   90.00
_cell.angle_beta   90.00
_cell.angle_gamma   90.00
#
_symmetry.space_group_name_H-M   'P 1'
#
loop_
_entity.id
_entity.type
_entity.pdbx_description
1 polymer ?
#
loop_
_entity_poly.entity_id
_entity_poly.type
_entity_poly.pdbx_seq_one_letter_code
_entity_poly.pdbx_strand_id
1 'polypeptide(L)'
;MELVKRYKRFLWLLIALGICTIIGILSGTLGQSVPIEKPPISNKKCPQVKLWQIAFLKWDDLIKLEVEEWQPSVSGAFNYNAYPGPKKMPVRPFLNPFVSPGGIAGSLETASQTTSVVVRLGKNPKLIQLPNPPLSLGTRKDGGLWVDSKGTTGLYNADGKQVRTIKTISTNFISVEQDAIWLISADKKAQFVDADGNVKGPYPWDGLNNYSGHGQSLCQLKSANPARIKCLEPDGKQRFFSLSLSEPPGGQILQWTNQKLWTVSGRDLIIYQDLITGVKSKLEIANAGITTTGDVFVSVKTNDQWTEVCISDGSSRWVPISYGFSPIAGMNLSGRLYVMAIDKQRTLVYNYDLALWYKGDKIEERFVVDENNFRNRIFPHAWIFNPNSHLENAKSSDGTVVLSASGPTGIVLIGLRWNP
;
A
#
# COMPACT_ATOMS: atom_id res chain seq x y z
N MET A 1 -47.58 30.81 54.56
CA MET A 1 -48.14 30.09 53.39
C MET A 1 -47.37 30.37 52.08
N GLU A 2 -46.74 31.54 51.92
CA GLU A 2 -45.95 31.87 50.72
C GLU A 2 -44.62 31.10 50.57
N LEU A 3 -43.97 30.75 51.70
CA LEU A 3 -42.70 30.01 51.67
C LEU A 3 -42.83 28.62 51.02
N VAL A 4 -43.95 27.94 51.28
CA VAL A 4 -44.27 26.61 50.73
C VAL A 4 -44.52 26.69 49.22
N LYS A 5 -45.14 27.77 48.72
CA LYS A 5 -45.34 28.00 47.28
C LYS A 5 -44.02 28.28 46.55
N ARG A 6 -43.08 29.00 47.17
CA ARG A 6 -41.73 29.22 46.61
C ARG A 6 -40.91 27.92 46.54
N TYR A 7 -40.92 27.10 47.60
CA TYR A 7 -40.22 25.82 47.59
C TYR A 7 -40.81 24.82 46.60
N LYS A 8 -42.15 24.79 46.42
CA LYS A 8 -42.79 23.93 45.41
C LYS A 8 -42.35 24.30 43.99
N ARG A 9 -42.25 25.58 43.65
CA ARG A 9 -41.77 26.03 42.33
C ARG A 9 -40.31 25.67 42.10
N PHE A 10 -39.47 25.78 43.13
CA PHE A 10 -38.05 25.42 43.02
C PHE A 10 -37.84 23.91 42.84
N LEU A 11 -38.61 23.10 43.57
CA LEU A 11 -38.59 21.64 43.44
C LEU A 11 -39.05 21.17 42.04
N TRP A 12 -40.09 21.79 41.48
CA TRP A 12 -40.54 21.49 40.12
C TRP A 12 -39.51 21.88 39.06
N LEU A 13 -38.77 22.96 39.26
CA LEU A 13 -37.67 23.37 38.38
C LEU A 13 -36.51 22.36 38.41
N LEU A 14 -36.14 21.87 39.60
CA LEU A 14 -35.10 20.84 39.75
C LEU A 14 -35.51 19.50 39.14
N ILE A 15 -36.78 19.10 39.31
CA ILE A 15 -37.32 17.89 38.68
C ILE A 15 -37.36 18.04 37.15
N ALA A 16 -37.78 19.20 36.64
CA ALA A 16 -37.78 19.46 35.20
C ALA A 16 -36.36 19.46 34.61
N LEU A 17 -35.39 20.06 35.31
CA LEU A 17 -33.97 20.03 34.92
C LEU A 17 -33.40 18.61 34.96
N GLY A 18 -33.74 17.82 35.97
CA GLY A 18 -33.36 16.41 36.09
C GLY A 18 -33.97 15.53 34.99
N ILE A 19 -35.25 15.74 34.66
CA ILE A 19 -35.92 15.03 33.57
C ILE A 19 -35.35 15.46 32.21
N CYS A 20 -35.08 16.75 31.98
CA CYS A 20 -34.46 17.20 30.73
C CYS A 20 -33.02 16.71 30.57
N THR A 21 -32.25 16.56 31.65
CA THR A 21 -30.91 15.95 31.60
C THR A 21 -30.99 14.44 31.38
N ILE A 22 -31.92 13.73 32.01
CA ILE A 22 -32.15 12.30 31.77
C ILE A 22 -32.65 12.06 30.34
N ILE A 23 -33.57 12.89 29.83
CA ILE A 23 -34.03 12.85 28.43
C ILE A 23 -32.87 13.20 27.51
N GLY A 24 -32.04 14.20 27.81
CA GLY A 24 -30.84 14.54 27.01
C GLY A 24 -29.79 13.43 26.98
N ILE A 25 -29.63 12.67 28.06
CA ILE A 25 -28.74 11.50 28.14
C ILE A 25 -29.34 10.28 27.41
N LEU A 26 -30.66 10.07 27.51
CA LEU A 26 -31.39 9.01 26.80
C LEU A 26 -31.57 9.31 25.30
N SER A 27 -31.64 10.57 24.90
CA SER A 27 -31.72 11.00 23.49
C SER A 27 -30.34 11.27 22.87
N GLY A 28 -29.30 11.46 23.69
CA GLY A 28 -27.90 11.49 23.25
C GLY A 28 -27.28 10.13 22.91
N THR A 29 -28.02 9.03 23.09
CA THR A 29 -27.52 7.64 22.91
C THR A 29 -28.20 6.83 21.80
N LEU A 30 -28.98 7.47 20.94
CA LEU A 30 -29.36 6.90 19.65
C LEU A 30 -28.98 7.90 18.58
N GLY A 31 -27.69 7.95 18.28
CA GLY A 31 -27.24 8.48 17.00
C GLY A 31 -28.10 7.82 15.93
N GLN A 32 -28.91 8.62 15.24
CA GLN A 32 -29.66 8.17 14.09
C GLN A 32 -28.64 7.52 13.16
N SER A 33 -28.61 6.19 13.15
CA SER A 33 -27.92 5.44 12.13
C SER A 33 -28.60 5.87 10.84
N VAL A 34 -27.95 6.74 10.08
CA VAL A 34 -28.32 6.96 8.69
C VAL A 34 -28.48 5.54 8.13
N PRO A 35 -29.68 5.16 7.65
CA PRO A 35 -29.86 3.83 7.10
C PRO A 35 -28.85 3.73 5.97
N ILE A 36 -27.80 2.95 6.18
CA ILE A 36 -26.80 2.73 5.16
C ILE A 36 -27.56 1.92 4.10
N GLU A 37 -27.96 2.59 3.01
CA GLU A 37 -28.59 1.93 1.89
C GLU A 37 -27.72 0.72 1.53
N LYS A 38 -28.30 -0.47 1.69
CA LYS A 38 -27.57 -1.71 1.49
C LYS A 38 -27.11 -1.74 0.02
N PRO A 39 -25.80 -1.72 -0.28
CA PRO A 39 -25.39 -2.18 -1.58
C PRO A 39 -25.84 -3.64 -1.68
N PRO A 40 -26.35 -4.08 -2.83
CA PRO A 40 -26.61 -5.50 -3.02
C PRO A 40 -25.31 -6.23 -2.71
N ILE A 41 -25.37 -7.26 -1.86
CA ILE A 41 -24.27 -8.22 -1.74
C ILE A 41 -24.05 -8.75 -3.14
N SER A 42 -23.02 -8.21 -3.80
CA SER A 42 -22.72 -8.58 -5.16
C SER A 42 -22.02 -9.92 -5.11
N ASN A 43 -22.77 -11.00 -5.31
CA ASN A 43 -22.19 -12.30 -5.67
C ASN A 43 -21.61 -12.30 -7.10
N LYS A 44 -21.34 -11.12 -7.70
CA LYS A 44 -20.76 -11.02 -9.03
C LYS A 44 -19.24 -11.00 -8.92
N LYS A 45 -18.61 -11.47 -10.00
CA LYS A 45 -17.17 -11.33 -10.19
C LYS A 45 -16.77 -9.89 -9.96
N CYS A 46 -15.71 -9.62 -9.18
CA CYS A 46 -15.15 -8.27 -9.07
C CYS A 46 -14.78 -7.79 -10.49
N PRO A 47 -15.59 -6.95 -11.13
CA PRO A 47 -15.59 -6.87 -12.60
C PRO A 47 -14.35 -6.14 -13.11
N GLN A 48 -13.74 -5.32 -12.26
CA GLN A 48 -12.66 -4.43 -12.62
C GLN A 48 -11.29 -5.00 -12.28
N VAL A 49 -11.12 -5.88 -11.28
CA VAL A 49 -9.78 -6.39 -10.92
C VAL A 49 -9.67 -7.91 -11.03
N LYS A 50 -8.54 -8.35 -11.58
CA LYS A 50 -8.09 -9.74 -11.54
C LYS A 50 -6.95 -9.86 -10.53
N LEU A 51 -7.06 -10.84 -9.63
CA LEU A 51 -6.09 -11.09 -8.56
C LEU A 51 -5.52 -12.50 -8.65
N TRP A 52 -4.26 -12.66 -8.26
CA TRP A 52 -3.64 -13.96 -8.05
C TRP A 52 -2.47 -13.86 -7.08
N GLN A 53 -2.13 -14.96 -6.43
CA GLN A 53 -0.94 -15.05 -5.60
C GLN A 53 0.30 -15.19 -6.50
N ILE A 54 1.29 -14.30 -6.33
CA ILE A 54 2.61 -14.42 -6.95
C ILE A 54 3.49 -15.33 -6.10
N ALA A 55 3.56 -15.05 -4.79
CA ALA A 55 4.35 -15.82 -3.85
C ALA A 55 3.78 -15.68 -2.43
N PHE A 56 4.08 -16.67 -1.59
CA PHE A 56 3.78 -16.64 -0.16
C PHE A 56 5.01 -17.12 0.62
N LEU A 57 5.50 -16.27 1.52
CA LEU A 57 6.68 -16.49 2.35
C LEU A 57 6.23 -16.69 3.79
N LYS A 58 6.20 -17.94 4.24
CA LYS A 58 5.80 -18.29 5.62
C LYS A 58 6.87 -17.87 6.62
N TRP A 59 6.44 -17.45 7.81
CA TRP A 59 7.34 -17.06 8.90
C TRP A 59 8.31 -18.19 9.29
N ASP A 60 7.82 -19.43 9.39
CA ASP A 60 8.60 -20.55 9.92
C ASP A 60 9.56 -21.21 8.91
N ASP A 61 9.43 -20.90 7.61
CA ASP A 61 10.21 -21.58 6.56
C ASP A 61 11.50 -20.82 6.22
N LEU A 62 11.43 -19.49 6.12
CA LEU A 62 12.52 -18.68 5.54
C LEU A 62 12.86 -17.45 6.40
N ILE A 63 11.87 -16.74 6.94
CA ILE A 63 12.08 -15.41 7.54
C ILE A 63 12.02 -15.47 9.06
N LYS A 64 13.18 -15.53 9.72
CA LYS A 64 13.29 -15.42 11.19
C LYS A 64 13.46 -13.95 11.63
N LEU A 65 12.51 -13.10 11.29
CA LEU A 65 12.47 -11.73 11.80
C LEU A 65 11.33 -11.60 12.81
N GLU A 66 11.65 -11.08 14.00
CA GLU A 66 10.69 -10.92 15.08
C GLU A 66 9.76 -9.73 14.81
N VAL A 67 8.59 -9.76 15.47
CA VAL A 67 7.68 -8.63 15.51
C VAL A 67 8.35 -7.49 16.27
N GLU A 68 8.47 -6.32 15.65
CA GLU A 68 9.03 -5.13 16.30
C GLU A 68 7.93 -4.29 16.96
N GLU A 69 8.24 -3.70 18.11
CA GLU A 69 7.36 -2.75 18.78
C GLU A 69 7.68 -1.32 18.32
N TRP A 70 6.87 -0.79 17.42
CA TRP A 70 7.03 0.55 16.87
C TRP A 70 6.36 1.59 17.75
N GLN A 71 7.10 2.65 18.11
CA GLN A 71 6.49 3.84 18.69
C GLN A 71 5.98 4.73 17.55
N PRO A 72 4.68 5.06 17.51
CA PRO A 72 4.19 6.02 16.54
C PRO A 72 4.87 7.38 16.75
N SER A 73 5.11 8.10 15.66
CA SER A 73 5.79 9.40 15.70
C SER A 73 5.05 10.39 16.60
N VAL A 74 5.79 11.33 17.18
CA VAL A 74 5.29 12.36 18.12
C VAL A 74 4.19 13.24 17.50
N SER A 75 4.12 13.30 16.16
CA SER A 75 3.11 14.02 15.36
C SER A 75 2.00 13.11 14.78
N GLY A 76 2.05 11.80 15.03
CA GLY A 76 1.04 10.85 14.59
C GLY A 76 -0.15 10.77 15.55
N ALA A 77 -1.30 10.38 15.01
CA ALA A 77 -2.59 10.29 15.71
C ALA A 77 -2.61 9.40 16.98
N PHE A 78 -1.56 8.62 17.23
CA PHE A 78 -1.42 7.79 18.44
C PHE A 78 -0.82 8.52 19.64
N ASN A 79 -0.33 9.76 19.47
CA ASN A 79 0.29 10.51 20.57
C ASN A 79 -0.72 11.29 21.42
N TYR A 80 -2.02 11.08 21.22
CA TYR A 80 -2.99 11.51 22.21
C TYR A 80 -3.12 10.41 23.24
N ASN A 81 -2.75 10.71 24.49
CA ASN A 81 -3.22 10.01 25.69
C ASN A 81 -4.77 9.89 25.77
N ALA A 82 -5.51 10.36 24.76
CA ALA A 82 -6.95 10.32 24.62
C ALA A 82 -7.47 9.15 23.74
N TYR A 83 -6.63 8.44 22.96
CA TYR A 83 -7.12 7.30 22.16
C TYR A 83 -6.89 5.97 22.88
N PRO A 84 -7.91 5.11 22.96
CA PRO A 84 -7.73 3.75 23.40
C PRO A 84 -7.01 3.01 22.26
N GLY A 85 -5.87 2.39 22.56
CA GLY A 85 -5.02 1.75 21.56
C GLY A 85 -3.70 1.33 22.19
N PRO A 86 -2.89 0.52 21.49
CA PRO A 86 -1.65 0.06 22.06
C PRO A 86 -0.62 1.19 22.13
N LYS A 87 0.12 1.27 23.25
CA LYS A 87 1.17 2.30 23.43
C LYS A 87 2.34 2.15 22.46
N LYS A 88 2.58 0.92 22.01
CA LYS A 88 3.52 0.57 20.96
C LYS A 88 2.80 -0.37 19.99
N MET A 89 2.91 -0.09 18.70
CA MET A 89 2.29 -0.89 17.67
C MET A 89 3.18 -2.09 17.36
N PRO A 90 2.73 -3.34 17.56
CA PRO A 90 3.45 -4.48 17.03
C PRO A 90 3.37 -4.43 15.49
N VAL A 91 4.53 -4.50 14.85
CA VAL A 91 4.68 -4.43 13.39
C VAL A 91 5.40 -5.68 12.93
N ARG A 92 4.79 -6.36 11.97
CA ARG A 92 5.43 -7.50 11.29
C ARG A 92 6.39 -6.97 10.23
N PRO A 93 7.46 -7.70 9.92
CA PRO A 93 8.30 -7.40 8.77
C PRO A 93 7.48 -7.35 7.49
N PHE A 94 7.86 -6.47 6.57
CA PHE A 94 7.33 -6.39 5.22
C PHE A 94 8.42 -6.78 4.22
N LEU A 95 7.99 -7.16 3.02
CA LEU A 95 8.88 -7.24 1.87
C LEU A 95 8.63 -6.02 1.01
N ASN A 96 9.66 -5.24 0.71
CA ASN A 96 9.59 -4.18 -0.29
C ASN A 96 10.00 -4.77 -1.65
N PRO A 97 9.04 -4.99 -2.56
CA PRO A 97 9.34 -5.64 -3.83
C PRO A 97 10.09 -4.69 -4.76
N PHE A 98 10.97 -5.28 -5.58
CA PHE A 98 11.61 -4.64 -6.72
C PHE A 98 11.40 -5.55 -7.92
N VAL A 99 10.81 -5.00 -8.98
CA VAL A 99 10.44 -5.80 -10.14
C VAL A 99 11.24 -5.38 -11.36
N SER A 100 11.84 -6.36 -12.02
CA SER A 100 12.59 -6.21 -13.25
C SER A 100 12.08 -7.18 -14.32
N PRO A 101 12.49 -7.01 -15.60
CA PRO A 101 12.19 -8.00 -16.64
C PRO A 101 12.75 -9.41 -16.37
N GLY A 102 13.74 -9.52 -15.46
CA GLY A 102 14.32 -10.79 -15.01
C GLY A 102 13.52 -11.49 -13.91
N GLY A 103 12.52 -10.84 -13.30
CA GLY A 103 11.76 -11.37 -12.18
C GLY A 103 11.54 -10.38 -11.03
N ILE A 104 11.38 -10.92 -9.82
CA ILE A 104 11.09 -10.14 -8.61
C ILE A 104 12.09 -10.49 -7.52
N ALA A 105 12.66 -9.46 -6.91
CA ALA A 105 13.33 -9.55 -5.62
C ALA A 105 12.64 -8.62 -4.63
N GLY A 106 13.01 -8.70 -3.35
CA GLY A 106 12.59 -7.71 -2.38
C GLY A 106 13.55 -7.61 -1.22
N SER A 107 13.66 -6.44 -0.60
CA SER A 107 14.35 -6.26 0.67
C SER A 107 13.35 -6.45 1.80
N LEU A 108 13.77 -7.13 2.87
CA LEU A 108 12.95 -7.19 4.08
C LEU A 108 13.06 -5.87 4.83
N GLU A 109 11.94 -5.33 5.24
CA GLU A 109 11.81 -4.10 6.02
C GLU A 109 11.17 -4.42 7.36
N THR A 110 11.70 -3.86 8.43
CA THR A 110 11.06 -3.87 9.74
C THR A 110 10.48 -2.49 10.05
N ALA A 111 9.93 -2.30 11.25
CA ALA A 111 9.35 -1.01 11.62
C ALA A 111 10.40 0.12 11.67
N SER A 112 11.65 -0.25 11.95
CA SER A 112 12.75 0.68 12.20
C SER A 112 13.67 0.89 11.00
N GLN A 113 13.82 -0.11 10.12
CA GLN A 113 14.82 -0.05 9.04
C GLN A 113 14.58 -1.07 7.91
N THR A 114 15.18 -0.79 6.75
CA THR A 114 15.42 -1.80 5.71
C THR A 114 16.59 -2.69 6.13
N THR A 115 16.39 -4.00 6.06
CA THR A 115 17.41 -5.00 6.39
C THR A 115 18.32 -5.28 5.18
N SER A 116 19.43 -5.97 5.44
CA SER A 116 20.34 -6.48 4.40
C SER A 116 19.92 -7.85 3.85
N VAL A 117 18.76 -8.37 4.24
CA VAL A 117 18.24 -9.63 3.71
C VAL A 117 17.41 -9.35 2.47
N VAL A 118 17.77 -10.00 1.38
CA VAL A 118 17.03 -9.98 0.12
C VAL A 118 16.36 -11.31 -0.12
N VAL A 119 15.09 -11.26 -0.49
CA VAL A 119 14.35 -12.40 -1.01
C VAL A 119 14.38 -12.33 -2.53
N ARG A 120 14.96 -13.33 -3.20
CA ARG A 120 14.80 -13.51 -4.65
C ARG A 120 13.69 -14.51 -4.90
N LEU A 121 12.68 -14.12 -5.67
CA LEU A 121 11.63 -15.04 -6.10
C LEU A 121 12.10 -15.86 -7.31
N GLY A 122 11.63 -17.10 -7.36
CA GLY A 122 11.87 -18.06 -8.43
C GLY A 122 11.04 -19.30 -8.13
N LYS A 123 11.37 -20.45 -8.75
CA LYS A 123 10.69 -21.73 -8.44
C LYS A 123 10.74 -22.04 -6.94
N ASN A 124 11.85 -21.70 -6.29
CA ASN A 124 12.00 -21.70 -4.84
C ASN A 124 12.51 -20.31 -4.42
N PRO A 125 11.83 -19.60 -3.50
CA PRO A 125 12.35 -18.36 -2.95
C PRO A 125 13.71 -18.59 -2.27
N LYS A 126 14.65 -17.67 -2.49
CA LYS A 126 16.00 -17.74 -1.88
C LYS A 126 16.28 -16.49 -1.07
N LEU A 127 16.81 -16.67 0.13
CA LEU A 127 17.34 -15.59 0.94
C LEU A 127 18.82 -15.36 0.64
N ILE A 128 19.18 -14.09 0.47
CA ILE A 128 20.53 -13.64 0.22
C ILE A 128 20.85 -12.60 1.29
N GLN A 129 21.86 -12.89 2.10
CA GLN A 129 22.39 -11.94 3.08
C GLN A 129 23.40 -11.03 2.38
N LEU A 130 23.09 -9.74 2.31
CA LEU A 130 23.97 -8.72 1.76
C LEU A 130 24.86 -8.11 2.85
N PRO A 131 26.00 -7.50 2.49
CA PRO A 131 26.83 -6.78 3.45
C PRO A 131 26.16 -5.49 3.96
N ASN A 132 25.33 -4.85 3.13
CA ASN A 132 24.61 -3.63 3.47
C ASN A 132 23.15 -3.71 3.00
N PRO A 133 22.22 -2.99 3.65
CA PRO A 133 20.86 -2.83 3.15
C PRO A 133 20.87 -2.25 1.72
N PRO A 134 20.15 -2.88 0.78
CA PRO A 134 20.09 -2.38 -0.58
C PRO A 134 19.20 -1.14 -0.65
N LEU A 135 19.59 -0.17 -1.47
CA LEU A 135 18.74 0.95 -1.88
C LEU A 135 17.82 0.55 -3.04
N SER A 136 18.31 -0.34 -3.91
CA SER A 136 17.60 -0.80 -5.10
C SER A 136 18.05 -2.19 -5.49
N LEU A 137 17.14 -2.96 -6.08
CA LEU A 137 17.37 -4.34 -6.50
C LEU A 137 16.85 -4.56 -7.91
N GLY A 138 17.48 -5.47 -8.64
CA GLY A 138 17.12 -5.79 -10.01
C GLY A 138 17.49 -7.21 -10.36
N THR A 139 16.50 -8.10 -10.49
CA THR A 139 16.77 -9.49 -10.87
C THR A 139 17.13 -9.62 -12.34
N ARG A 140 17.93 -10.63 -12.66
CA ARG A 140 18.37 -10.98 -14.01
C ARG A 140 17.76 -12.31 -14.45
N LYS A 141 17.66 -12.53 -15.76
CA LYS A 141 17.11 -13.78 -16.33
C LYS A 141 17.97 -15.00 -16.02
N ASP A 142 19.28 -14.82 -15.82
CA ASP A 142 20.21 -15.87 -15.38
C ASP A 142 20.12 -16.19 -13.87
N GLY A 143 19.18 -15.57 -13.16
CA GLY A 143 19.01 -15.69 -11.71
C GLY A 143 19.95 -14.79 -10.91
N GLY A 144 20.85 -14.04 -11.55
CA GLY A 144 21.66 -13.02 -10.90
C GLY A 144 20.85 -11.84 -10.37
N LEU A 145 21.54 -10.94 -9.67
CA LEU A 145 20.93 -9.78 -9.02
C LEU A 145 21.87 -8.58 -9.12
N TRP A 146 21.33 -7.46 -9.61
CA TRP A 146 21.89 -6.15 -9.40
C TRP A 146 21.48 -5.65 -8.02
N VAL A 147 22.45 -5.19 -7.26
CA VAL A 147 22.26 -4.65 -5.91
C VAL A 147 22.94 -3.30 -5.86
N ASP A 148 22.16 -2.26 -5.57
CA ASP A 148 22.72 -0.96 -5.28
C ASP A 148 22.72 -0.72 -3.79
N SER A 149 23.87 -0.28 -3.29
CA SER A 149 24.12 0.00 -1.89
C SER A 149 24.92 1.30 -1.84
N LYS A 150 24.80 2.09 -0.76
CA LYS A 150 25.41 3.43 -0.66
C LYS A 150 26.85 3.47 -1.20
N GLY A 151 27.03 4.02 -2.40
CA GLY A 151 28.32 4.24 -3.05
C GLY A 151 28.86 3.12 -3.97
N THR A 152 28.15 1.99 -4.11
CA THR A 152 28.54 0.89 -5.00
C THR A 152 27.35 0.12 -5.54
N THR A 153 27.38 -0.20 -6.83
CA THR A 153 26.47 -1.18 -7.43
C THR A 153 27.21 -2.50 -7.65
N GLY A 154 26.72 -3.58 -7.06
CA GLY A 154 27.27 -4.93 -7.19
C GLY A 154 26.44 -5.82 -8.11
N LEU A 155 27.12 -6.65 -8.89
CA LEU A 155 26.50 -7.79 -9.57
C LEU A 155 26.71 -9.04 -8.72
N TYR A 156 25.61 -9.71 -8.39
CA TYR A 156 25.59 -10.97 -7.65
C TYR A 156 25.11 -12.09 -8.58
N ASN A 157 25.74 -13.25 -8.50
CA ASN A 157 25.32 -14.42 -9.27
C ASN A 157 24.09 -15.10 -8.66
N ALA A 158 23.61 -16.17 -9.29
CA ALA A 158 22.46 -16.95 -8.80
C ALA A 158 22.66 -17.52 -7.38
N ASP A 159 23.92 -17.69 -6.96
CA ASP A 159 24.26 -18.17 -5.63
C ASP A 159 24.24 -17.09 -4.54
N GLY A 160 24.16 -15.82 -4.92
CA GLY A 160 24.25 -14.69 -4.00
C GLY A 160 25.69 -14.27 -3.71
N LYS A 161 26.66 -14.70 -4.53
CA LYS A 161 28.05 -14.24 -4.45
C LYS A 161 28.25 -13.04 -5.35
N GLN A 162 28.88 -12.00 -4.84
CA GLN A 162 29.26 -10.84 -5.64
C GLN A 162 30.36 -11.22 -6.64
N VAL A 163 30.12 -10.97 -7.92
CA VAL A 163 31.04 -11.28 -9.03
C VAL A 163 31.63 -10.02 -9.67
N ARG A 164 30.96 -8.87 -9.55
CA ARG A 164 31.44 -7.60 -10.09
C ARG A 164 31.00 -6.43 -9.20
N THR A 165 31.78 -5.35 -9.22
CA THR A 165 31.46 -4.10 -8.54
C THR A 165 31.66 -2.94 -9.50
N ILE A 166 30.72 -2.02 -9.51
CA ILE A 166 30.76 -0.76 -10.23
C ILE A 166 30.81 0.35 -9.17
N LYS A 167 31.90 1.13 -9.19
CA LYS A 167 32.10 2.26 -8.28
C LYS A 167 31.37 3.48 -8.82
N THR A 168 30.09 3.58 -8.51
CA THR A 168 29.25 4.74 -8.84
C THR A 168 28.45 5.12 -7.61
N ILE A 169 28.32 6.43 -7.36
CA ILE A 169 27.40 6.96 -6.36
C ILE A 169 26.04 7.18 -7.04
N SER A 170 25.16 6.19 -6.93
CA SER A 170 23.75 6.33 -7.29
C SER A 170 22.90 6.56 -6.04
N THR A 171 21.77 7.22 -6.25
CA THR A 171 20.69 7.33 -5.26
C THR A 171 19.65 6.23 -5.47
N ASN A 172 19.54 5.69 -6.68
CA ASN A 172 18.65 4.59 -7.07
C ASN A 172 19.11 4.04 -8.44
N PHE A 173 18.57 2.88 -8.86
CA PHE A 173 18.61 2.46 -10.25
C PHE A 173 17.29 1.86 -10.73
N ILE A 174 17.11 1.85 -12.05
CA ILE A 174 16.00 1.17 -12.70
C ILE A 174 16.52 0.00 -13.51
N SER A 175 15.91 -1.17 -13.33
CA SER A 175 16.09 -2.30 -14.25
C SER A 175 15.32 -2.10 -15.55
N VAL A 176 15.99 -2.41 -16.66
CA VAL A 176 15.45 -2.34 -18.02
C VAL A 176 15.64 -3.69 -18.72
N GLU A 177 15.17 -3.81 -19.97
CA GLU A 177 15.31 -5.05 -20.75
C GLU A 177 16.77 -5.48 -20.93
N GLN A 178 16.94 -6.78 -21.21
CA GLN A 178 18.26 -7.41 -21.40
C GLN A 178 19.16 -7.33 -20.17
N ASP A 179 18.59 -7.45 -18.96
CA ASP A 179 19.33 -7.51 -17.69
C ASP A 179 20.21 -6.28 -17.40
N ALA A 180 19.93 -5.17 -18.08
CA ALA A 180 20.63 -3.90 -17.92
C ALA A 180 19.96 -3.01 -16.87
N ILE A 181 20.71 -2.01 -16.40
CA ILE A 181 20.24 -1.03 -15.41
C ILE A 181 20.64 0.39 -15.78
N TRP A 182 19.86 1.35 -15.30
CA TRP A 182 20.20 2.77 -15.31
C TRP A 182 20.49 3.24 -13.89
N LEU A 183 21.74 3.61 -13.62
CA LEU A 183 22.16 4.23 -12.36
C LEU A 183 21.84 5.73 -12.40
N ILE A 184 21.14 6.25 -11.40
CA ILE A 184 20.75 7.66 -11.30
C ILE A 184 21.46 8.26 -10.09
N SER A 185 22.12 9.40 -10.28
CA SER A 185 22.91 10.06 -9.23
C SER A 185 22.30 11.40 -8.80
N ALA A 186 22.62 11.81 -7.57
CA ALA A 186 22.16 13.08 -6.99
C ALA A 186 22.61 14.32 -7.78
N ASP A 187 23.72 14.22 -8.52
CA ASP A 187 24.28 15.29 -9.35
C ASP A 187 23.62 15.40 -10.74
N LYS A 188 22.38 14.88 -10.87
CA LYS A 188 21.56 14.96 -12.09
C LYS A 188 22.21 14.28 -13.29
N LYS A 189 22.81 13.11 -13.08
CA LYS A 189 23.35 12.27 -14.15
C LYS A 189 22.71 10.89 -14.13
N ALA A 190 22.75 10.26 -15.30
CA ALA A 190 22.37 8.87 -15.47
C ALA A 190 23.48 8.10 -16.21
N GLN A 191 23.74 6.88 -15.79
CA GLN A 191 24.68 5.96 -16.45
C GLN A 191 23.95 4.69 -16.82
N PHE A 192 24.14 4.22 -18.05
CA PHE A 192 23.62 2.94 -18.50
C PHE A 192 24.66 1.87 -18.21
N VAL A 193 24.24 0.76 -17.62
CA VAL A 193 25.07 -0.41 -17.34
C VAL A 193 24.43 -1.61 -18.03
N ASP A 194 25.15 -2.22 -18.96
CA ASP A 194 24.66 -3.42 -19.64
C ASP A 194 24.74 -4.69 -18.76
N ALA A 195 24.25 -5.82 -19.27
CA ALA A 195 24.24 -7.09 -18.55
C ALA A 195 25.64 -7.55 -18.12
N ASP A 196 26.69 -7.20 -18.87
CA ASP A 196 28.06 -7.59 -18.53
C ASP A 196 28.68 -6.64 -17.49
N GLY A 197 28.06 -5.48 -17.26
CA GLY A 197 28.53 -4.45 -16.35
C GLY A 197 29.39 -3.38 -17.01
N ASN A 198 29.33 -3.25 -18.34
CA ASN A 198 29.98 -2.15 -19.04
C ASN A 198 29.13 -0.88 -18.89
N VAL A 199 29.80 0.23 -18.64
CA VAL A 199 29.16 1.51 -18.30
C VAL A 199 29.22 2.45 -19.50
N LYS A 200 28.09 3.08 -19.83
CA LYS A 200 27.97 4.16 -20.83
C LYS A 200 27.46 5.44 -20.14
N GLY A 201 27.91 6.59 -20.64
CA GLY A 201 27.66 7.89 -20.04
C GLY A 201 28.86 8.38 -19.18
N PRO A 202 28.63 9.27 -18.20
CA PRO A 202 27.35 9.76 -17.71
C PRO A 202 26.65 10.71 -18.69
N TYR A 203 25.32 10.67 -18.68
CA TYR A 203 24.48 11.58 -19.46
C TYR A 203 23.73 12.55 -18.54
N PRO A 204 23.48 13.80 -18.99
CA PRO A 204 22.65 14.74 -18.24
C PRO A 204 21.23 14.21 -18.03
N TRP A 205 20.81 14.10 -16.77
CA TRP A 205 19.50 13.60 -16.36
C TRP A 205 18.96 14.32 -15.13
N ASP A 206 18.19 15.38 -15.36
CA ASP A 206 17.52 16.15 -14.30
C ASP A 206 16.20 15.47 -13.89
N GLY A 207 16.30 14.32 -13.24
CA GLY A 207 15.15 13.53 -12.84
C GLY A 207 15.46 12.61 -11.67
N LEU A 208 15.29 13.12 -10.45
CA LEU A 208 15.41 12.32 -9.22
C LEU A 208 14.13 11.53 -8.89
N ASN A 209 12.99 11.89 -9.51
CA ASN A 209 11.67 11.29 -9.25
C ASN A 209 10.89 11.02 -10.55
N ASN A 210 9.91 10.10 -10.48
CA ASN A 210 8.95 9.74 -11.54
C ASN A 210 9.55 9.12 -12.80
N TYR A 211 10.47 8.19 -12.62
CA TYR A 211 11.10 7.46 -13.71
C TYR A 211 10.59 6.02 -13.84
N SER A 212 10.74 5.47 -15.05
CA SER A 212 10.43 4.08 -15.39
C SER A 212 11.37 3.58 -16.49
N GLY A 213 11.52 2.27 -16.57
CA GLY A 213 12.20 1.61 -17.69
C GLY A 213 11.20 1.32 -18.81
N HIS A 214 11.57 1.59 -20.06
CA HIS A 214 10.80 1.19 -21.23
C HIS A 214 11.75 0.67 -22.31
N GLY A 215 11.67 -0.63 -22.63
CA GLY A 215 12.73 -1.28 -23.41
C GLY A 215 14.06 -1.17 -22.66
N GLN A 216 15.08 -0.58 -23.28
CA GLN A 216 16.37 -0.25 -22.62
C GLN A 216 16.47 1.22 -22.18
N SER A 217 15.42 2.01 -22.40
CA SER A 217 15.46 3.46 -22.20
C SER A 217 15.00 3.81 -20.78
N LEU A 218 15.63 4.85 -20.23
CA LEU A 218 15.22 5.50 -18.98
C LEU A 218 14.20 6.59 -19.31
N CYS A 219 12.96 6.44 -18.87
CA CYS A 219 11.88 7.38 -19.17
C CYS A 219 11.39 8.11 -17.93
N GLN A 220 11.03 9.39 -18.07
CA GLN A 220 10.48 10.23 -17.01
C GLN A 220 9.27 11.01 -17.51
N LEU A 221 8.27 11.15 -16.64
CA LEU A 221 7.16 12.07 -16.85
C LEU A 221 7.61 13.51 -16.57
N LYS A 222 7.50 14.39 -17.56
CA LYS A 222 7.65 15.83 -17.41
C LYS A 222 6.26 16.46 -17.41
N SER A 223 5.76 16.81 -16.23
CA SER A 223 4.44 17.42 -16.00
C SER A 223 4.37 18.92 -16.36
N ALA A 224 5.28 19.43 -17.20
CA ALA A 224 5.17 20.79 -17.76
C ALA A 224 3.94 20.88 -18.69
N ASN A 225 3.51 22.07 -19.10
CA ASN A 225 2.46 22.23 -20.10
C ASN A 225 3.09 22.51 -21.49
N PRO A 226 2.96 21.64 -22.50
CA PRO A 226 2.26 20.35 -22.49
C PRO A 226 3.05 19.23 -21.81
N ALA A 227 2.32 18.28 -21.21
CA ALA A 227 2.93 17.15 -20.53
C ALA A 227 3.64 16.24 -21.55
N ARG A 228 4.79 15.68 -21.18
CA ARG A 228 5.55 14.80 -22.08
C ARG A 228 6.31 13.73 -21.33
N ILE A 229 6.57 12.61 -22.00
CA ILE A 229 7.50 11.58 -21.53
C ILE A 229 8.84 11.84 -22.21
N LYS A 230 9.87 12.06 -21.40
CA LYS A 230 11.26 12.16 -21.85
C LYS A 230 11.93 10.82 -21.65
N CYS A 231 12.46 10.20 -22.69
CA CYS A 231 13.26 8.98 -22.59
C CYS A 231 14.73 9.24 -22.98
N LEU A 232 15.65 8.62 -22.27
CA LEU A 232 17.08 8.61 -22.52
C LEU A 232 17.49 7.22 -22.99
N GLU A 233 18.08 7.16 -24.18
CA GLU A 233 18.56 5.93 -24.81
C GLU A 233 19.98 5.56 -24.32
N PRO A 234 20.41 4.28 -24.45
CA PRO A 234 21.77 3.85 -24.07
C PRO A 234 22.92 4.55 -24.81
N ASP A 235 22.64 5.20 -25.95
CA ASP A 235 23.62 6.01 -26.70
C ASP A 235 23.65 7.49 -26.25
N GLY A 236 22.81 7.86 -25.28
CA GLY A 236 22.69 9.22 -24.75
C GLY A 236 21.68 10.10 -25.48
N LYS A 237 21.06 9.62 -26.57
CA LYS A 237 20.04 10.39 -27.28
C LYS A 237 18.76 10.50 -26.45
N GLN A 238 18.13 11.66 -26.54
CA GLN A 238 16.86 11.93 -25.87
C GLN A 238 15.70 11.86 -26.87
N ARG A 239 14.62 11.20 -26.48
CA ARG A 239 13.34 11.16 -27.20
C ARG A 239 12.25 11.76 -26.34
N PHE A 240 11.29 12.42 -26.99
CA PHE A 240 10.16 13.06 -26.32
C PHE A 240 8.87 12.56 -26.93
N PHE A 241 7.91 12.22 -26.07
CA PHE A 241 6.57 11.79 -26.45
C PHE A 241 5.58 12.76 -25.81
N SER A 242 4.85 13.51 -26.62
CA SER A 242 3.83 14.44 -26.13
C SER A 242 2.63 13.67 -25.57
N LEU A 243 2.12 14.13 -24.43
CA LEU A 243 0.87 13.66 -23.83
C LEU A 243 -0.17 14.75 -24.04
N SER A 244 -1.22 14.48 -24.81
CA SER A 244 -2.32 15.43 -25.06
C SER A 244 -3.37 15.38 -23.95
N LEU A 245 -2.92 15.43 -22.70
CA LEU A 245 -3.79 15.41 -21.52
C LEU A 245 -4.23 16.84 -21.15
N SER A 246 -5.51 17.01 -20.81
CA SER A 246 -6.07 18.28 -20.35
C SER A 246 -5.45 18.77 -19.03
N GLU A 247 -5.04 17.83 -18.17
CA GLU A 247 -4.33 18.10 -16.92
C GLU A 247 -3.01 17.31 -16.87
N PRO A 248 -1.93 17.89 -16.30
CA PRO A 248 -0.67 17.18 -16.14
C PRO A 248 -0.86 15.93 -15.26
N PRO A 249 -0.41 14.74 -15.71
CA PRO A 249 -0.52 13.55 -14.90
C PRO A 249 0.40 13.65 -13.67
N GLY A 250 -0.07 13.08 -12.56
CA GLY A 250 0.65 13.00 -11.30
C GLY A 250 1.16 11.59 -11.00
N GLY A 251 2.13 11.50 -10.10
CA GLY A 251 2.69 10.23 -9.62
C GLY A 251 3.86 9.67 -10.44
N GLN A 252 4.37 8.52 -10.01
CA GLN A 252 5.44 7.78 -10.67
C GLN A 252 4.88 6.98 -11.85
N ILE A 253 5.57 6.97 -12.99
CA ILE A 253 5.19 6.12 -14.13
C ILE A 253 5.41 4.65 -13.74
N LEU A 254 4.36 3.84 -13.86
CA LEU A 254 4.48 2.39 -13.82
C LEU A 254 4.73 1.82 -15.21
N GLN A 255 3.96 2.28 -16.19
CA GLN A 255 4.03 1.88 -17.59
C GLN A 255 3.38 2.96 -18.45
N TRP A 256 3.70 2.96 -19.74
CA TRP A 256 3.01 3.79 -20.73
C TRP A 256 3.06 3.15 -22.12
N THR A 257 2.13 3.57 -22.96
CA THR A 257 2.01 3.23 -24.39
C THR A 257 1.55 4.50 -25.14
N ASN A 258 1.37 4.41 -26.46
CA ASN A 258 0.83 5.52 -27.25
C ASN A 258 -0.61 5.89 -26.89
N GLN A 259 -1.36 5.01 -26.21
CA GLN A 259 -2.77 5.22 -25.87
C GLN A 259 -3.02 5.37 -24.37
N LYS A 260 -2.16 4.76 -23.55
CA LYS A 260 -2.40 4.63 -22.10
C LYS A 260 -1.18 5.02 -21.28
N LEU A 261 -1.41 5.64 -20.13
CA LEU A 261 -0.40 5.91 -19.11
C LEU A 261 -0.90 5.38 -17.77
N TRP A 262 -0.07 4.59 -17.10
CA TRP A 262 -0.31 4.09 -15.75
C TRP A 262 0.63 4.80 -14.80
N THR A 263 0.07 5.46 -13.78
CA THR A 263 0.85 6.07 -12.71
C THR A 263 0.43 5.56 -11.34
N VAL A 264 1.35 5.64 -10.38
CA VAL A 264 1.07 5.41 -8.97
C VAL A 264 1.35 6.67 -8.17
N SER A 265 0.44 7.00 -7.26
CA SER A 265 0.62 8.05 -6.26
C SER A 265 0.21 7.52 -4.89
N GLY A 266 1.18 7.19 -4.04
CA GLY A 266 0.90 6.50 -2.77
C GLY A 266 0.25 5.13 -3.04
N ARG A 267 -1.01 4.96 -2.64
CA ARG A 267 -1.81 3.74 -2.86
C ARG A 267 -2.77 3.81 -4.05
N ASP A 268 -2.74 4.93 -4.77
CA ASP A 268 -3.63 5.18 -5.89
C ASP A 268 -2.98 4.69 -7.18
N LEU A 269 -3.59 3.69 -7.81
CA LEU A 269 -3.31 3.32 -9.19
C LEU A 269 -4.19 4.19 -10.09
N ILE A 270 -3.57 4.96 -10.97
CA ILE A 270 -4.24 5.87 -11.89
C ILE A 270 -3.96 5.41 -13.32
N ILE A 271 -5.02 5.24 -14.11
CA ILE A 271 -4.93 4.89 -15.52
C ILE A 271 -5.54 6.02 -16.34
N TYR A 272 -4.75 6.57 -17.24
CA TYR A 272 -5.18 7.45 -18.31
C TYR A 272 -5.39 6.56 -19.54
N GLN A 273 -6.65 6.30 -19.92
CA GLN A 273 -7.01 5.30 -20.93
C GLN A 273 -6.90 5.80 -22.38
N ASP A 274 -6.96 7.10 -22.55
CA ASP A 274 -6.86 7.79 -23.82
C ASP A 274 -6.13 9.11 -23.58
N LEU A 275 -4.89 9.16 -24.08
CA LEU A 275 -4.00 10.32 -23.94
C LEU A 275 -4.42 11.52 -24.80
N ILE A 276 -5.53 11.44 -25.53
CA ILE A 276 -6.15 12.52 -26.32
C ILE A 276 -7.40 13.05 -25.62
N THR A 277 -8.30 12.17 -25.17
CA THR A 277 -9.54 12.58 -24.49
C THR A 277 -9.36 12.82 -22.99
N GLY A 278 -8.26 12.33 -22.41
CA GLY A 278 -7.92 12.55 -21.00
C GLY A 278 -8.75 11.72 -20.02
N VAL A 279 -9.46 10.68 -20.48
CA VAL A 279 -10.25 9.81 -19.61
C VAL A 279 -9.33 9.16 -18.56
N LYS A 280 -9.61 9.49 -17.31
CA LYS A 280 -8.85 9.05 -16.14
C LYS A 280 -9.72 8.17 -15.26
N SER A 281 -9.21 6.98 -14.97
CA SER A 281 -9.74 6.10 -13.92
C SER A 281 -8.79 6.12 -12.73
N LYS A 282 -9.35 6.08 -11.51
CA LYS A 282 -8.59 5.88 -10.27
C LYS A 282 -9.03 4.60 -9.55
N LEU A 283 -8.07 3.77 -9.12
CA LEU A 283 -8.26 2.65 -8.22
C LEU A 283 -7.45 2.90 -6.94
N GLU A 284 -8.14 3.12 -5.82
CA GLU A 284 -7.51 3.36 -4.52
C GLU A 284 -7.47 2.05 -3.72
N ILE A 285 -6.27 1.53 -3.49
CA ILE A 285 -6.05 0.28 -2.76
C ILE A 285 -5.95 0.60 -1.27
N ALA A 286 -6.96 0.20 -0.50
CA ALA A 286 -7.01 0.48 0.93
C ALA A 286 -6.13 -0.49 1.73
N ASN A 287 -6.20 -1.79 1.42
CA ASN A 287 -5.45 -2.86 2.07
C ASN A 287 -5.42 -4.14 1.19
N ALA A 288 -4.61 -5.12 1.57
CA ALA A 288 -4.51 -6.42 0.90
C ALA A 288 -4.05 -7.52 1.87
N GLY A 289 -4.24 -8.79 1.52
CA GLY A 289 -3.82 -9.92 2.34
C GLY A 289 -4.23 -11.28 1.78
N ILE A 290 -4.19 -12.31 2.64
CA ILE A 290 -4.71 -13.66 2.34
C ILE A 290 -5.90 -13.98 3.25
N THR A 291 -6.90 -14.66 2.71
CA THR A 291 -8.02 -15.20 3.50
C THR A 291 -7.56 -16.43 4.28
N THR A 292 -8.36 -16.85 5.26
CA THR A 292 -8.14 -18.14 5.95
C THR A 292 -8.27 -19.37 5.05
N THR A 293 -8.88 -19.23 3.86
CA THR A 293 -8.96 -20.30 2.84
C THR A 293 -7.74 -20.35 1.92
N GLY A 294 -6.84 -19.35 1.99
CA GLY A 294 -5.64 -19.28 1.15
C GLY A 294 -5.81 -18.45 -0.13
N ASP A 295 -6.93 -17.76 -0.30
CA ASP A 295 -7.16 -16.85 -1.43
C ASP A 295 -6.58 -15.47 -1.14
N VAL A 296 -6.03 -14.80 -2.15
CA VAL A 296 -5.57 -13.41 -1.97
C VAL A 296 -6.74 -12.45 -2.09
N PHE A 297 -6.72 -11.39 -1.30
CA PHE A 297 -7.72 -10.34 -1.37
C PHE A 297 -7.09 -8.95 -1.47
N VAL A 298 -7.83 -8.03 -2.09
CA VAL A 298 -7.53 -6.59 -2.09
C VAL A 298 -8.82 -5.84 -1.76
N SER A 299 -8.76 -4.93 -0.79
CA SER A 299 -9.86 -4.01 -0.51
C SER A 299 -9.65 -2.72 -1.29
N VAL A 300 -10.56 -2.42 -2.21
CA VAL A 300 -10.57 -1.23 -3.04
C VAL A 300 -11.64 -0.27 -2.55
N LYS A 301 -11.29 0.99 -2.43
CA LYS A 301 -12.25 2.00 -1.99
C LYS A 301 -13.23 2.30 -3.12
N THR A 302 -14.52 2.25 -2.81
CA THR A 302 -15.58 2.60 -3.76
C THR A 302 -16.11 3.99 -3.49
N ASN A 303 -16.41 4.31 -2.23
CA ASN A 303 -16.80 5.63 -1.77
C ASN A 303 -16.46 5.82 -0.29
N ASP A 304 -16.99 6.87 0.34
CA ASP A 304 -16.70 7.19 1.73
C ASP A 304 -17.41 6.29 2.74
N GLN A 305 -18.39 5.50 2.29
CA GLN A 305 -19.18 4.60 3.13
C GLN A 305 -18.78 3.13 2.97
N TRP A 306 -18.23 2.76 1.82
CA TRP A 306 -18.03 1.38 1.42
C TRP A 306 -16.65 1.12 0.84
N THR A 307 -16.14 -0.08 1.09
CA THR A 307 -15.05 -0.69 0.31
C THR A 307 -15.57 -1.97 -0.32
N GLU A 308 -15.12 -2.25 -1.54
CA GLU A 308 -15.30 -3.55 -2.15
C GLU A 308 -14.04 -4.37 -1.90
N VAL A 309 -14.23 -5.60 -1.43
CA VAL A 309 -13.16 -6.55 -1.20
C VAL A 309 -13.23 -7.59 -2.30
N CYS A 310 -12.21 -7.61 -3.15
CA CYS A 310 -12.10 -8.53 -4.27
C CYS A 310 -11.17 -9.68 -3.91
N ILE A 311 -11.55 -10.91 -4.26
CA ILE A 311 -10.85 -12.15 -3.88
C ILE A 311 -10.44 -12.91 -5.16
N SER A 312 -9.31 -13.62 -5.11
CA SER A 312 -8.78 -14.37 -6.27
C SER A 312 -9.66 -15.51 -6.78
N ASP A 313 -10.57 -16.03 -5.95
CA ASP A 313 -11.61 -16.98 -6.37
C ASP A 313 -12.67 -16.34 -7.31
N GLY A 314 -12.56 -15.03 -7.52
CA GLY A 314 -13.44 -14.23 -8.35
C GLY A 314 -14.58 -13.59 -7.56
N SER A 315 -14.83 -13.99 -6.31
CA SER A 315 -15.88 -13.37 -5.50
C SER A 315 -15.52 -11.93 -5.11
N SER A 316 -16.56 -11.14 -4.82
CA SER A 316 -16.41 -9.84 -4.19
C SER A 316 -17.41 -9.66 -3.06
N ARG A 317 -17.13 -8.73 -2.15
CA ARG A 317 -18.08 -8.34 -1.10
C ARG A 317 -17.92 -6.87 -0.75
N TRP A 318 -19.03 -6.21 -0.53
CA TRP A 318 -19.07 -4.82 -0.10
C TRP A 318 -19.10 -4.77 1.43
N VAL A 319 -18.19 -4.00 2.01
CA VAL A 319 -17.99 -3.92 3.46
C VAL A 319 -18.21 -2.47 3.89
N PRO A 320 -19.10 -2.21 4.88
CA PRO A 320 -19.28 -0.86 5.40
C PRO A 320 -18.01 -0.41 6.13
N ILE A 321 -17.55 0.80 5.82
CA ILE A 321 -16.33 1.39 6.41
C ILE A 321 -16.56 2.77 7.02
N SER A 322 -17.70 3.40 6.74
CA SER A 322 -18.11 4.60 7.47
C SER A 322 -18.61 4.21 8.85
N TYR A 323 -18.11 4.90 9.87
CA TYR A 323 -18.74 4.89 11.18
C TYR A 323 -18.95 6.33 11.63
N GLY A 324 -20.19 6.64 11.99
CA GLY A 324 -20.55 7.91 12.59
C GLY A 324 -20.07 7.92 14.03
N PHE A 325 -19.28 8.94 14.35
CA PHE A 325 -19.01 9.40 15.71
C PHE A 325 -18.10 8.50 16.56
N SER A 326 -16.96 9.07 16.99
CA SER A 326 -16.25 8.55 18.16
C SER A 326 -16.92 9.11 19.42
N PRO A 327 -17.35 8.27 20.38
CA PRO A 327 -17.88 8.75 21.66
C PRO A 327 -16.77 9.34 22.56
N ILE A 328 -15.50 9.27 22.13
CA ILE A 328 -14.35 9.71 22.91
C ILE A 328 -14.03 11.16 22.52
N ALA A 329 -14.59 12.09 23.31
CA ALA A 329 -14.18 13.48 23.43
C ALA A 329 -14.37 14.40 22.21
N GLY A 330 -15.62 14.76 21.86
CA GLY A 330 -15.96 16.05 21.23
C GLY A 330 -15.31 16.40 19.87
N MET A 331 -14.55 15.49 19.28
CA MET A 331 -13.89 15.68 17.99
C MET A 331 -14.71 14.97 16.92
N ASN A 332 -15.25 15.76 15.99
CA ASN A 332 -15.83 15.26 14.74
C ASN A 332 -14.70 14.77 13.82
N LEU A 333 -14.12 13.62 14.14
CA LEU A 333 -13.25 12.90 13.22
C LEU A 333 -14.10 11.85 12.52
N SER A 334 -14.38 12.08 11.24
CA SER A 334 -14.89 11.06 10.33
C SER A 334 -13.79 10.04 10.05
N GLY A 335 -13.61 9.11 10.99
CA GLY A 335 -12.74 7.95 10.82
C GLY A 335 -13.28 6.97 9.78
N ARG A 336 -12.40 6.26 9.09
CA ARG A 336 -12.78 5.17 8.17
C ARG A 336 -12.18 3.87 8.66
N LEU A 337 -12.98 2.81 8.66
CA LEU A 337 -12.52 1.46 8.97
C LEU A 337 -11.77 0.88 7.77
N TYR A 338 -10.72 0.12 8.03
CA TYR A 338 -9.95 -0.64 7.04
C TYR A 338 -10.22 -2.12 7.22
N VAL A 339 -10.39 -2.85 6.11
CA VAL A 339 -10.53 -4.32 6.14
C VAL A 339 -9.18 -4.92 6.51
N MET A 340 -9.11 -5.63 7.64
CA MET A 340 -7.87 -6.22 8.16
C MET A 340 -7.79 -7.73 7.96
N ALA A 341 -8.93 -8.42 7.95
CA ALA A 341 -8.95 -9.87 7.79
C ALA A 341 -10.25 -10.36 7.15
N ILE A 342 -10.16 -11.48 6.44
CA ILE A 342 -11.29 -12.22 5.91
C ILE A 342 -11.18 -13.67 6.39
N ASP A 343 -12.15 -14.10 7.19
CA ASP A 343 -12.27 -15.48 7.65
C ASP A 343 -13.57 -16.09 7.13
N LYS A 344 -13.49 -16.76 5.98
CA LYS A 344 -14.65 -17.29 5.26
C LYS A 344 -15.71 -16.20 5.00
N GLN A 345 -16.81 -16.21 5.76
CA GLN A 345 -17.89 -15.21 5.68
C GLN A 345 -17.70 -14.02 6.61
N ARG A 346 -16.73 -14.09 7.52
CA ARG A 346 -16.44 -13.04 8.49
C ARG A 346 -15.45 -12.05 7.91
N THR A 347 -15.63 -10.77 8.22
CA THR A 347 -14.71 -9.70 7.83
C THR A 347 -14.39 -8.86 9.05
N LEU A 348 -13.12 -8.75 9.41
CA LEU A 348 -12.66 -7.82 10.44
C LEU A 348 -12.37 -6.48 9.78
N VAL A 349 -12.99 -5.42 10.31
CA VAL A 349 -12.62 -4.05 10.00
C VAL A 349 -12.15 -3.32 11.25
N TYR A 350 -11.26 -2.37 11.05
CA TYR A 350 -10.54 -1.68 12.13
C TYR A 350 -10.29 -0.22 11.80
N ASN A 351 -10.49 0.65 12.77
CA ASN A 351 -9.89 1.98 12.85
C ASN A 351 -9.47 2.27 14.29
N TYR A 352 -8.77 3.38 14.50
CA TYR A 352 -8.12 3.76 15.76
C TYR A 352 -8.84 3.36 17.06
N ASP A 353 -10.14 3.64 17.16
CA ASP A 353 -10.94 3.46 18.37
C ASP A 353 -11.97 2.32 18.28
N LEU A 354 -12.20 1.76 17.10
CA LEU A 354 -13.28 0.83 16.83
C LEU A 354 -12.84 -0.33 15.93
N ALA A 355 -13.21 -1.54 16.33
CA ALA A 355 -13.14 -2.71 15.48
C ALA A 355 -14.47 -3.47 15.47
N LEU A 356 -14.81 -4.01 14.30
CA LEU A 356 -16.03 -4.75 14.05
C LEU A 356 -15.71 -6.06 13.33
N TRP A 357 -16.29 -7.16 13.80
CA TRP A 357 -16.44 -8.36 12.99
C TRP A 357 -17.81 -8.31 12.31
N TYR A 358 -17.81 -8.32 10.98
CA TYR A 358 -19.00 -8.55 10.18
C TYR A 358 -19.13 -10.03 9.85
N LYS A 359 -20.37 -10.52 9.76
CA LYS A 359 -20.72 -11.79 9.13
C LYS A 359 -21.78 -11.51 8.07
N GLY A 360 -21.36 -11.47 6.81
CA GLY A 360 -22.19 -10.90 5.73
C GLY A 360 -22.42 -9.41 5.96
N ASP A 361 -23.69 -8.98 5.98
CA ASP A 361 -24.10 -7.57 6.18
C ASP A 361 -24.36 -7.20 7.66
N LYS A 362 -24.19 -8.15 8.59
CA LYS A 362 -24.47 -7.93 10.02
C LYS A 362 -23.20 -7.79 10.82
N ILE A 363 -23.21 -6.86 11.79
CA ILE A 363 -22.19 -6.79 12.84
C ILE A 363 -22.41 -7.98 13.77
N GLU A 364 -21.44 -8.87 13.81
CA GLU A 364 -21.40 -10.01 14.73
C GLU A 364 -20.80 -9.59 16.07
N GLU A 365 -19.69 -8.86 16.04
CA GLU A 365 -19.02 -8.33 17.24
C GLU A 365 -18.59 -6.88 17.04
N ARG A 366 -18.70 -6.09 18.12
CA ARG A 366 -18.21 -4.72 18.20
C ARG A 366 -17.38 -4.55 19.45
N PHE A 367 -16.20 -3.95 19.34
CA PHE A 367 -15.36 -3.67 20.49
C PHE A 367 -14.51 -2.41 20.29
N VAL A 368 -14.21 -1.76 21.41
CA VAL A 368 -13.27 -0.64 21.46
C VAL A 368 -11.87 -1.20 21.27
N VAL A 369 -11.06 -0.49 20.50
CA VAL A 369 -9.66 -0.81 20.34
C VAL A 369 -8.94 -0.34 21.59
N ASP A 370 -8.42 -1.25 22.40
CA ASP A 370 -7.49 -0.96 23.48
C ASP A 370 -6.25 -1.86 23.32
N GLU A 371 -5.25 -1.72 24.19
CA GLU A 371 -4.03 -2.55 24.15
C GLU A 371 -4.35 -4.05 24.07
N ASN A 372 -5.29 -4.53 24.89
CA ASN A 372 -5.62 -5.94 25.01
C ASN A 372 -6.39 -6.45 23.77
N ASN A 373 -7.43 -5.72 23.36
CA ASN A 373 -8.22 -6.05 22.17
C ASN A 373 -7.37 -5.96 20.90
N PHE A 374 -6.47 -4.98 20.79
CA PHE A 374 -5.57 -4.90 19.65
C PHE A 374 -4.67 -6.12 19.54
N ARG A 375 -3.95 -6.46 20.63
CA ARG A 375 -3.00 -7.58 20.61
C ARG A 375 -3.64 -8.94 20.47
N ASN A 376 -4.83 -9.14 21.03
CA ASN A 376 -5.44 -10.47 21.11
C ASN A 376 -6.54 -10.71 20.07
N ARG A 377 -7.14 -9.65 19.50
CA ARG A 377 -8.31 -9.78 18.62
C ARG A 377 -8.15 -9.13 17.25
N ILE A 378 -7.17 -8.24 17.07
CA ILE A 378 -6.92 -7.57 15.78
C ILE A 378 -5.60 -8.06 15.19
N PHE A 379 -4.48 -7.80 15.87
CA PHE A 379 -3.15 -8.12 15.39
C PHE A 379 -2.98 -9.59 14.96
N PRO A 380 -3.51 -10.61 15.67
CA PRO A 380 -3.36 -12.02 15.28
C PRO A 380 -4.08 -12.42 14.00
N HIS A 381 -4.96 -11.56 13.47
CA HIS A 381 -5.71 -11.80 12.24
C HIS A 381 -5.33 -10.83 11.13
N ALA A 382 -4.75 -9.68 11.50
CA ALA A 382 -4.52 -8.55 10.60
C ALA A 382 -3.49 -8.86 9.51
N TRP A 383 -3.93 -8.72 8.27
CA TRP A 383 -3.12 -8.47 7.10
C TRP A 383 -2.99 -6.97 6.86
N ILE A 384 -1.77 -6.54 6.52
CA ILE A 384 -1.44 -5.14 6.28
C ILE A 384 -0.67 -5.06 4.97
N PHE A 385 -1.15 -4.27 4.03
CA PHE A 385 -0.40 -3.83 2.86
C PHE A 385 0.74 -2.91 3.32
N ASN A 386 1.98 -3.15 2.86
CA ASN A 386 3.15 -2.42 3.33
C ASN A 386 2.93 -0.90 3.18
N PRO A 387 2.89 -0.12 4.28
CA PRO A 387 2.59 1.31 4.23
C PRO A 387 3.68 2.14 3.54
N ASN A 388 4.91 1.62 3.49
CA ASN A 388 6.06 2.26 2.87
C ASN A 388 6.31 1.76 1.45
N SER A 389 5.66 0.68 1.02
CA SER A 389 5.84 0.12 -0.32
C SER A 389 5.01 0.89 -1.34
N HIS A 390 5.65 1.20 -2.46
CA HIS A 390 4.97 1.66 -3.66
C HIS A 390 4.40 0.46 -4.42
N LEU A 391 3.30 0.67 -5.15
CA LEU A 391 2.86 -0.32 -6.13
C LEU A 391 3.96 -0.46 -7.18
N GLU A 392 4.45 -1.68 -7.38
CA GLU A 392 5.47 -1.93 -8.40
C GLU A 392 4.83 -2.48 -9.66
N ASN A 393 5.29 -2.04 -10.83
CA ASN A 393 4.85 -2.66 -12.08
C ASN A 393 5.58 -3.99 -12.27
N ALA A 394 4.86 -5.06 -12.61
CA ALA A 394 5.44 -6.38 -12.85
C ALA A 394 6.36 -6.45 -14.09
N LYS A 395 6.61 -5.32 -14.75
CA LYS A 395 7.22 -5.16 -16.08
C LYS A 395 6.52 -5.99 -17.17
N SER A 396 5.24 -6.29 -16.93
CA SER A 396 4.38 -7.01 -17.88
C SER A 396 3.68 -6.01 -18.80
N SER A 397 3.58 -6.36 -20.08
CA SER A 397 2.83 -5.57 -21.05
C SER A 397 1.34 -5.46 -20.70
N ASP A 398 0.81 -6.40 -19.91
CA ASP A 398 -0.61 -6.46 -19.54
C ASP A 398 -1.01 -5.56 -18.36
N GLY A 399 -0.10 -4.72 -17.85
CA GLY A 399 -0.42 -3.73 -16.81
C GLY A 399 -0.52 -4.30 -15.41
N THR A 400 0.02 -5.51 -15.18
CA THR A 400 0.08 -6.12 -13.85
C THR A 400 0.90 -5.27 -12.88
N VAL A 401 0.34 -5.02 -11.69
CA VAL A 401 1.05 -4.45 -10.53
C VAL A 401 1.24 -5.50 -9.44
N VAL A 402 2.32 -5.35 -8.68
CA VAL A 402 2.70 -6.22 -7.57
C VAL A 402 2.44 -5.47 -6.26
N LEU A 403 1.72 -6.14 -5.37
CA LEU A 403 1.41 -5.70 -4.01
C LEU A 403 2.13 -6.61 -3.02
N SER A 404 2.56 -6.05 -1.89
CA SER A 404 3.16 -6.80 -0.78
C SER A 404 2.37 -6.56 0.50
N ALA A 405 1.93 -7.64 1.14
CA ALA A 405 1.22 -7.58 2.40
C ALA A 405 1.81 -8.55 3.42
N SER A 406 1.83 -8.14 4.68
CA SER A 406 2.32 -8.93 5.81
C SER A 406 1.16 -9.27 6.74
N GLY A 407 1.14 -10.49 7.27
CA GLY A 407 0.04 -10.97 8.08
C GLY A 407 0.43 -12.08 9.05
N PRO A 408 -0.55 -12.74 9.69
CA PRO A 408 -0.28 -13.65 10.79
C PRO A 408 0.53 -14.89 10.40
N THR A 409 0.47 -15.34 9.16
CA THR A 409 1.11 -16.58 8.71
C THR A 409 2.30 -16.36 7.77
N GLY A 410 2.53 -15.14 7.30
CA GLY A 410 3.67 -14.82 6.44
C GLY A 410 3.53 -13.49 5.70
N ILE A 411 4.33 -13.34 4.64
CA ILE A 411 4.27 -12.25 3.68
C ILE A 411 3.72 -12.79 2.36
N VAL A 412 2.73 -12.11 1.78
CA VAL A 412 2.15 -12.47 0.48
C VAL A 412 2.48 -11.40 -0.56
N LEU A 413 2.86 -11.85 -1.75
CA LEU A 413 2.95 -11.02 -2.94
C LEU A 413 1.75 -11.30 -3.83
N ILE A 414 1.02 -10.25 -4.19
CA ILE A 414 -0.25 -10.32 -4.91
C ILE A 414 -0.09 -9.63 -6.26
N GLY A 415 -0.45 -10.32 -7.33
CA GLY A 415 -0.59 -9.73 -8.65
C GLY A 415 -1.98 -9.13 -8.79
N LEU A 416 -2.05 -7.88 -9.22
CA LEU A 416 -3.30 -7.19 -9.54
C LEU A 416 -3.25 -6.70 -10.98
N ARG A 417 -4.28 -7.03 -11.74
CA ARG A 417 -4.54 -6.44 -13.05
C ARG A 417 -5.88 -5.73 -13.04
N TRP A 418 -5.86 -4.45 -13.39
CA TRP A 418 -7.05 -3.61 -13.42
C TRP A 418 -7.55 -3.43 -14.86
N ASN A 419 -8.82 -3.78 -15.08
CA ASN A 419 -9.58 -3.60 -16.30
C ASN A 419 -10.70 -2.57 -16.05
N PRO A 420 -10.34 -1.27 -15.97
CA PRO A 420 -11.28 -0.18 -15.73
C PRO A 420 -12.38 -0.03 -16.78
#